data_AF-A0A7L5A7U2-F1
#
_entry.id   AF-A0A7L5A7U2-F1
#
_cell.length_a   1.000
_cell.length_b   1.000
_cell.length_c   1.000
_cell.angle_alpha   90.00
_cell.angle_beta   90.00
_cell.angle_gamma   90.00
#
_symmetry.space_group_name_H-M   'P 1'
#
loop_
_entity.id
_entity.type
_entity.pdbx_description
1 polymer ?
#
loop_
_entity_poly.entity_id
_entity_poly.type
_entity_poly.pdbx_seq_one_letter_code
_entity_poly.pdbx_strand_id
1 'polypeptide(L)'
;MATAQSLKLDAPSPLHQGNNQALIDSFVGDHYYYFYAEPGKFHIAWTFSGAQEGFDVGGKPSFAAVFNPKTAGSQITHKDGPTGAVYEGSVTQRTRVLVGVSPVNSKLVRQTTPYIIVVTGNVSFGNASAGPDPIVGTYAQKLIFSGEPALGAVRFLANGKILSSNGGTGTWAAFDAESGIYTVTIGGHRMTLTLQRGRALVDTANKQTVFELQR
;
A
#
# COMPACT_ATOMS: atom_id res chain seq x y z
N MET A 1 3.07 -15.31 -0.97
CA MET A 1 3.58 -13.92 -1.02
C MET A 1 2.43 -13.00 -0.68
N ALA A 2 2.59 -12.13 0.32
CA ALA A 2 1.47 -11.38 0.86
C ALA A 2 1.18 -10.06 0.14
N THR A 3 -0.06 -9.91 -0.34
CA THR A 3 -0.58 -8.63 -0.85
C THR A 3 -0.76 -7.67 0.33
N ALA A 4 0.28 -6.94 0.72
CA ALA A 4 0.26 -6.07 1.91
C ALA A 4 -0.58 -4.76 1.78
N GLN A 5 -1.40 -4.57 0.74
CA GLN A 5 -2.27 -3.39 0.56
C GLN A 5 -3.32 -3.65 -0.53
N SER A 6 -4.61 -3.39 -0.25
CA SER A 6 -5.69 -3.47 -1.24
C SER A 6 -6.40 -2.12 -1.36
N LEU A 7 -6.80 -1.76 -2.58
CA LEU A 7 -7.63 -0.58 -2.88
C LEU A 7 -9.13 -0.93 -3.01
N LYS A 8 -9.49 -2.18 -2.75
CA LYS A 8 -10.83 -2.72 -2.95
C LYS A 8 -11.46 -3.12 -1.62
N LEU A 9 -12.60 -2.52 -1.30
CA LEU A 9 -13.33 -2.76 -0.05
C LEU A 9 -13.85 -4.20 0.06
N ASP A 10 -14.26 -4.78 -1.06
CA ASP A 10 -14.78 -6.15 -1.18
C ASP A 10 -13.68 -7.22 -1.22
N ALA A 11 -12.44 -6.82 -1.49
CA ALA A 11 -11.26 -7.69 -1.51
C ALA A 11 -10.10 -7.09 -0.70
N PRO A 12 -10.26 -6.89 0.63
CA PRO A 12 -9.23 -6.29 1.46
C PRO A 12 -8.06 -7.25 1.67
N SER A 13 -6.88 -6.69 1.91
CA SER A 13 -5.65 -7.45 2.16
C SER A 13 -5.56 -7.93 3.61
N PRO A 14 -5.08 -9.15 3.90
CA PRO A 14 -4.82 -9.50 5.29
C PRO A 14 -3.66 -8.67 5.83
N LEU A 15 -3.81 -8.19 7.07
CA LEU A 15 -2.67 -7.74 7.86
C LEU A 15 -1.79 -8.93 8.21
N HIS A 16 -0.56 -8.67 8.63
CA HIS A 16 0.35 -9.65 9.21
C HIS A 16 0.81 -9.23 10.61
N GLN A 17 1.48 -10.15 11.30
CA GLN A 17 2.08 -9.86 12.59
C GLN A 17 3.15 -8.77 12.46
N GLY A 18 3.20 -7.87 13.44
CA GLY A 18 4.15 -6.75 13.47
C GLY A 18 3.67 -5.52 12.71
N ASN A 19 4.61 -4.82 12.07
CA ASN A 19 4.37 -3.53 11.45
C ASN A 19 3.83 -3.70 10.02
N ASN A 20 2.60 -3.28 9.79
CA ASN A 20 2.01 -3.19 8.46
C ASN A 20 2.19 -1.74 7.97
N GLN A 21 3.24 -1.50 7.19
CA GLN A 21 3.62 -0.16 6.74
C GLN A 21 3.11 0.10 5.32
N ALA A 22 2.60 1.30 5.05
CA ALA A 22 2.30 1.74 3.69
C ALA A 22 2.32 3.27 3.55
N LEU A 23 2.15 3.74 2.31
CA LEU A 23 2.05 5.15 1.95
C LEU A 23 0.68 5.40 1.32
N ILE A 24 -0.20 6.14 2.01
CA ILE A 24 -1.50 6.52 1.44
C ILE A 24 -1.38 7.78 0.59
N ASP A 25 -2.08 7.84 -0.54
CA ASP A 25 -2.00 8.94 -1.51
C ASP A 25 -3.41 9.43 -1.86
N SER A 26 -3.64 10.75 -1.76
CA SER A 26 -4.95 11.39 -1.98
C SER A 26 -5.51 11.21 -3.39
N PHE A 27 -4.67 10.88 -4.38
CA PHE A 27 -5.07 10.65 -5.76
C PHE A 27 -5.20 9.15 -6.06
N VAL A 28 -4.76 8.28 -5.14
CA VAL A 28 -4.83 6.82 -5.29
C VAL A 28 -6.14 6.30 -4.70
N GLY A 29 -6.46 6.70 -3.47
CA GLY A 29 -7.67 6.31 -2.75
C GLY A 29 -7.39 5.53 -1.46
N ASP A 30 -8.46 4.97 -0.90
CA ASP A 30 -8.45 4.25 0.37
C ASP A 30 -7.69 2.93 0.30
N HIS A 31 -7.14 2.53 1.45
CA HIS A 31 -6.55 1.22 1.65
C HIS A 31 -7.42 0.38 2.58
N TYR A 32 -7.66 -0.88 2.20
CA TYR A 32 -8.50 -1.80 2.95
C TYR A 32 -7.76 -3.06 3.35
N TYR A 33 -7.95 -3.42 4.62
CA TYR A 33 -7.27 -4.52 5.30
C TYR A 33 -8.21 -5.35 6.14
N TYR A 34 -7.81 -6.55 6.52
CA TYR A 34 -8.52 -7.32 7.54
C TYR A 34 -7.61 -8.16 8.42
N PHE A 35 -8.12 -8.51 9.60
CA PHE A 35 -7.59 -9.56 10.46
C PHE A 35 -8.76 -10.26 11.17
N TYR A 36 -8.47 -11.31 11.94
CA TYR A 36 -9.45 -11.96 12.80
C TYR A 36 -9.12 -11.68 14.26
N ALA A 37 -10.08 -11.13 15.00
CA ALA A 37 -10.04 -11.12 16.46
C ALA A 37 -10.48 -12.51 16.95
N GLU A 38 -9.66 -13.14 17.77
CA GLU A 38 -9.96 -14.40 18.46
C GLU A 38 -10.60 -14.10 19.82
N PRO A 39 -11.33 -15.05 20.44
CA PRO A 39 -11.97 -14.84 21.73
C PRO A 39 -11.01 -14.21 22.76
N GLY A 40 -11.43 -13.09 23.35
CA GLY A 40 -10.62 -12.29 24.27
C GLY A 40 -10.47 -10.83 23.83
N LYS A 41 -9.36 -10.20 24.21
CA LYS A 41 -9.07 -8.78 23.93
C LYS A 41 -8.03 -8.63 22.84
N PHE A 42 -8.17 -7.58 22.04
CA PHE A 42 -7.20 -7.19 21.03
C PHE A 42 -6.99 -5.67 21.05
N HIS A 43 -5.89 -5.25 20.43
CA HIS A 43 -5.49 -3.86 20.34
C HIS A 43 -5.02 -3.53 18.92
N ILE A 44 -5.36 -2.33 18.45
CA ILE A 44 -4.86 -1.80 17.18
C ILE A 44 -4.25 -0.44 17.45
N ALA A 45 -2.98 -0.28 17.08
CA ALA A 45 -2.32 1.01 17.02
C ALA A 45 -2.13 1.39 15.55
N TRP A 46 -2.67 2.55 15.17
CA TRP A 46 -2.39 3.16 13.88
C TRP A 46 -1.66 4.48 14.11
N THR A 47 -0.51 4.63 13.46
CA THR A 47 0.28 5.86 13.48
C THR A 47 0.54 6.32 12.07
N PHE A 48 0.60 7.63 11.89
CA PHE A 48 1.01 8.24 10.64
C PHE A 48 2.07 9.30 10.92
N SER A 49 2.96 9.53 9.97
CA SER A 49 3.94 10.60 10.05
C SER A 49 3.83 11.50 8.82
N GLY A 50 4.13 12.78 9.02
CA GLY A 50 4.07 13.78 7.97
C GLY A 50 5.23 14.73 8.10
N ALA A 51 6.37 14.39 7.49
CA ALA A 51 7.17 15.43 6.87
C ALA A 51 6.47 15.71 5.53
N GLN A 52 5.71 16.80 5.47
CA GLN A 52 5.05 17.21 4.24
C GLN A 52 6.08 17.88 3.34
N GLU A 53 6.35 17.31 2.17
CA GLU A 53 7.09 18.03 1.13
C GLU A 53 6.14 18.96 0.37
N GLY A 54 6.20 20.27 0.66
CA GLY A 54 5.47 21.31 -0.08
C GLY A 54 4.31 21.98 0.70
N PHE A 55 3.23 22.33 -0.02
CA PHE A 55 2.11 23.12 0.51
C PHE A 55 1.22 22.31 1.46
N ASP A 56 0.99 22.83 2.67
CA ASP A 56 0.00 22.31 3.62
C ASP A 56 -1.41 22.82 3.30
N VAL A 57 -2.31 21.90 2.98
CA VAL A 57 -3.74 22.18 2.75
C VAL A 57 -4.61 21.83 3.97
N GLY A 58 -3.98 21.45 5.08
CA GLY A 58 -4.64 21.06 6.33
C GLY A 58 -5.29 19.68 6.26
N GLY A 59 -5.64 19.14 7.43
CA GLY A 59 -6.29 17.84 7.58
C GLY A 59 -5.34 16.71 8.02
N LYS A 60 -5.91 15.54 8.28
CA LYS A 60 -5.17 14.33 8.64
C LYS A 60 -5.80 13.13 7.93
N PRO A 61 -5.02 12.09 7.59
CA PRO A 61 -5.62 10.85 7.13
C PRO A 61 -6.56 10.31 8.21
N SER A 62 -7.52 9.48 7.80
CA SER A 62 -8.44 8.82 8.73
C SER A 62 -8.23 7.33 8.76
N PHE A 63 -8.51 6.73 9.91
CA PHE A 63 -8.42 5.30 10.15
C PHE A 63 -9.70 4.82 10.81
N ALA A 64 -10.23 3.70 10.34
CA ALA A 64 -11.40 3.05 10.92
C ALA A 64 -11.16 1.55 11.03
N ALA A 65 -11.58 0.97 12.16
CA ALA A 65 -11.67 -0.47 12.34
C ALA A 65 -13.11 -0.84 12.73
N VAL A 66 -13.70 -1.77 11.98
CA VAL A 66 -15.10 -2.19 12.16
C VAL A 66 -15.23 -3.70 12.08
N PHE A 67 -16.18 -4.28 12.80
CA PHE A 67 -16.51 -5.70 12.63
C PHE A 67 -17.30 -5.90 11.35
N ASN A 68 -16.92 -6.88 10.53
CA ASN A 68 -17.62 -7.20 9.28
C ASN A 68 -17.62 -8.71 8.97
N PRO A 69 -18.70 -9.45 9.31
CA PRO A 69 -19.89 -8.97 10.02
C PRO A 69 -19.63 -8.77 11.52
N LYS A 70 -20.48 -7.96 12.18
CA LYS A 70 -20.49 -7.87 13.65
C LYS A 70 -21.12 -9.12 14.25
N THR A 71 -20.41 -9.72 15.19
CA THR A 71 -20.87 -10.90 15.95
C THR A 71 -21.40 -10.49 17.33
N ALA A 72 -22.20 -11.36 17.95
CA ALA A 72 -22.73 -11.13 19.29
C ALA A 72 -21.60 -11.03 20.33
N GLY A 73 -21.71 -10.08 21.26
CA GLY A 73 -20.70 -9.85 22.31
C GLY A 73 -19.47 -9.05 21.86
N SER A 74 -19.39 -8.65 20.59
CA SER A 74 -18.24 -7.91 20.06
C SER A 74 -18.32 -6.40 20.33
N GLN A 75 -17.26 -5.87 20.92
CA GLN A 75 -17.11 -4.46 21.28
C GLN A 75 -15.78 -3.91 20.76
N ILE A 76 -15.81 -2.66 20.31
CA ILE A 76 -14.62 -1.92 19.91
C ILE A 76 -14.81 -0.46 20.32
N THR A 77 -13.79 0.12 20.93
CA THR A 77 -13.69 1.54 21.28
C THR A 77 -12.41 2.09 20.68
N HIS A 78 -12.35 3.40 20.50
CA HIS A 78 -11.15 4.05 20.00
C HIS A 78 -10.90 5.39 20.67
N LYS A 79 -9.64 5.81 20.62
CA LYS A 79 -9.16 7.11 21.03
C LYS A 79 -8.27 7.67 19.93
N ASP A 80 -8.68 8.78 19.36
CA ASP A 80 -7.87 9.51 18.39
C ASP A 80 -6.84 10.39 19.08
N GLY A 81 -5.69 10.52 18.42
CA GLY A 81 -4.62 11.44 18.78
C GLY A 81 -4.19 12.30 17.59
N PRO A 82 -3.23 13.20 17.81
CA PRO A 82 -2.68 14.05 16.74
C PRO A 82 -1.83 13.26 15.72
N THR A 83 -1.26 12.13 16.12
CA THR A 83 -0.31 11.33 15.31
C THR A 83 -0.84 9.93 14.96
N GLY A 84 -2.12 9.67 15.23
CA GLY A 84 -2.69 8.35 15.03
C GLY A 84 -3.97 8.11 15.81
N ALA A 85 -4.34 6.84 15.93
CA ALA A 85 -5.49 6.38 16.68
C ALA A 85 -5.18 5.03 17.33
N VAL A 86 -5.79 4.80 18.48
CA VAL A 86 -5.68 3.56 19.23
C VAL A 86 -7.07 2.97 19.37
N TYR A 87 -7.23 1.70 18.99
CA TYR A 87 -8.46 0.93 19.16
C TYR A 87 -8.24 -0.19 20.16
N GLU A 88 -9.22 -0.38 21.03
CA GLU A 88 -9.29 -1.52 21.94
C GLU A 88 -10.59 -2.26 21.67
N GLY A 89 -10.52 -3.58 21.59
CA GLY A 89 -11.71 -4.38 21.36
C GLY A 89 -11.69 -5.71 22.08
N SER A 90 -12.88 -6.30 22.16
CA SER A 90 -13.09 -7.63 22.71
C SER A 90 -14.15 -8.38 21.92
N VAL A 91 -13.98 -9.69 21.82
CA VAL A 91 -14.91 -10.59 21.14
C VAL A 91 -15.07 -11.87 21.94
N THR A 92 -16.27 -12.48 21.90
CA THR A 92 -16.56 -13.76 22.55
C THR A 92 -16.39 -14.96 21.60
N GLN A 93 -16.29 -14.69 20.30
CA GLN A 93 -16.09 -15.67 19.24
C GLN A 93 -15.19 -15.07 18.16
N ARG A 94 -14.57 -15.91 17.34
CA ARG A 94 -13.74 -15.45 16.22
C ARG A 94 -14.53 -14.51 15.33
N THR A 95 -14.04 -13.29 15.15
CA THR A 95 -14.75 -12.22 14.46
C THR A 95 -13.82 -11.51 13.51
N ARG A 96 -14.26 -11.31 12.27
CA ARG A 96 -13.49 -10.58 11.27
C ARG A 96 -13.57 -9.08 11.52
N VAL A 97 -12.41 -8.43 11.55
CA VAL A 97 -12.28 -6.98 11.64
C VAL A 97 -11.78 -6.45 10.31
N LEU A 98 -12.53 -5.54 9.72
CA LEU A 98 -12.18 -4.78 8.53
C LEU A 98 -11.55 -3.46 8.97
N VAL A 99 -10.44 -3.11 8.35
CA VAL A 99 -9.66 -1.90 8.63
C VAL A 99 -9.60 -1.07 7.36
N GLY A 100 -9.91 0.21 7.46
CA GLY A 100 -9.83 1.19 6.38
C GLY A 100 -8.89 2.33 6.76
N VAL A 101 -8.05 2.73 5.80
CA VAL A 101 -7.23 3.96 5.89
C VAL A 101 -7.62 4.84 4.72
N SER A 102 -7.94 6.09 4.97
CA SER A 102 -8.28 7.07 3.93
C SER A 102 -7.29 8.22 3.92
N PRO A 103 -6.91 8.73 2.73
CA PRO A 103 -5.96 9.83 2.62
C PRO A 103 -6.56 11.13 3.18
N VAL A 104 -5.70 12.13 3.37
CA VAL A 104 -6.17 13.52 3.47
C VAL A 104 -6.88 13.86 2.16
N ASN A 105 -8.13 14.28 2.24
CA ASN A 105 -8.90 14.67 1.06
C ASN A 105 -8.32 15.97 0.48
N SER A 106 -7.55 15.84 -0.61
CA SER A 106 -7.05 16.97 -1.37
C SER A 106 -7.29 16.74 -2.86
N LYS A 107 -8.00 17.68 -3.49
CA LYS A 107 -8.36 17.64 -4.92
C LYS A 107 -7.37 18.39 -5.80
N LEU A 108 -6.55 19.27 -5.22
CA LEU A 108 -5.67 20.19 -5.95
C LEU A 108 -4.20 19.82 -5.79
N VAL A 109 -3.79 19.50 -4.56
CA VAL A 109 -2.41 19.15 -4.23
C VAL A 109 -2.36 17.68 -3.86
N ARG A 110 -1.55 16.90 -4.57
CA ARG A 110 -1.34 15.50 -4.21
C ARG A 110 -0.66 15.44 -2.84
N GLN A 111 -1.24 14.69 -1.92
CA GLN A 111 -0.68 14.46 -0.59
C GLN A 111 -0.43 12.98 -0.37
N THR A 112 0.74 12.66 0.15
CA THR A 112 1.11 11.30 0.53
C THR A 112 1.47 11.25 2.01
N THR A 113 0.97 10.26 2.73
CA THR A 113 1.24 10.12 4.17
C THR A 113 1.67 8.69 4.49
N PRO A 114 2.90 8.47 4.97
CA PRO A 114 3.30 7.16 5.48
C PRO A 114 2.54 6.85 6.76
N TYR A 115 2.16 5.58 6.91
CA TYR A 115 1.50 5.10 8.12
C TYR A 115 1.92 3.68 8.47
N ILE A 116 1.68 3.30 9.72
CA ILE A 116 1.92 1.98 10.28
C ILE A 116 0.66 1.51 11.00
N ILE A 117 0.27 0.26 10.77
CA ILE A 117 -0.75 -0.44 11.56
C ILE A 117 -0.07 -1.58 12.32
N VAL A 118 -0.30 -1.65 13.63
CA VAL A 118 0.13 -2.74 14.50
C VAL A 118 -1.09 -3.32 15.19
N VAL A 119 -1.27 -4.64 15.08
CA VAL A 119 -2.36 -5.37 15.74
C VAL A 119 -1.78 -6.38 16.71
N THR A 120 -2.23 -6.35 17.97
CA THR A 120 -1.75 -7.23 19.04
C THR A 120 -2.90 -7.80 19.88
N GLY A 121 -2.58 -8.75 20.77
CA GLY A 121 -3.54 -9.45 21.61
C GLY A 121 -4.02 -10.76 20.98
N ASN A 122 -5.26 -11.14 21.25
CA ASN A 122 -5.84 -12.38 20.74
C ASN A 122 -6.31 -12.19 19.30
N VAL A 123 -5.38 -12.32 18.35
CA VAL A 123 -5.64 -12.12 16.92
C VAL A 123 -5.00 -13.19 16.07
N SER A 124 -5.59 -13.44 14.90
CA SER A 124 -4.98 -14.23 13.83
C SER A 124 -5.07 -13.49 12.50
N PHE A 125 -4.13 -13.81 11.62
CA PHE A 125 -3.97 -13.14 10.33
C PHE A 125 -4.42 -14.07 9.21
N GLY A 126 -5.01 -13.48 8.16
CA GLY A 126 -5.40 -14.24 6.99
C GLY A 126 -4.19 -14.66 6.17
N ASN A 127 -4.34 -15.73 5.39
CA ASN A 127 -3.38 -16.03 4.34
C ASN A 127 -3.57 -15.02 3.23
N ALA A 128 -2.48 -14.35 2.86
CA ALA A 128 -2.54 -13.46 1.72
C ALA A 128 -2.73 -14.25 0.43
N SER A 129 -3.65 -13.78 -0.41
CA SER A 129 -3.93 -14.38 -1.70
C SER A 129 -2.69 -14.31 -2.59
N ALA A 130 -2.35 -15.42 -3.24
CA ALA A 130 -1.37 -15.44 -4.33
C ALA A 130 -1.96 -14.73 -5.57
N GLY A 131 -1.99 -13.41 -5.52
CA GLY A 131 -2.24 -12.57 -6.69
C GLY A 131 -0.98 -12.42 -7.54
N PRO A 132 -1.09 -11.88 -8.77
CA PRO A 132 0.07 -11.43 -9.50
C PRO A 132 0.86 -10.42 -8.66
N ASP A 133 2.19 -10.40 -8.83
CA ASP A 133 3.06 -9.48 -8.11
C ASP A 133 2.55 -8.02 -8.26
N PRO A 134 2.51 -7.22 -7.19
CA PRO A 134 1.98 -5.85 -7.23
C PRO A 134 2.62 -4.92 -8.28
N ILE A 135 3.83 -5.23 -8.77
CA ILE A 135 4.44 -4.46 -9.86
C ILE A 135 3.77 -4.72 -11.22
N VAL A 136 3.05 -5.83 -11.39
CA VAL A 136 2.38 -6.19 -12.64
C VAL A 136 1.31 -5.17 -12.97
N GLY A 137 1.47 -4.51 -14.13
CA GLY A 137 0.61 -3.41 -14.54
C GLY A 137 1.15 -2.66 -15.75
N THR A 138 0.42 -1.64 -16.16
CA THR A 138 0.83 -0.71 -17.22
C THR A 138 1.22 0.62 -16.59
N TYR A 139 2.32 1.21 -17.04
CA TYR A 139 2.88 2.43 -16.50
C TYR A 139 3.29 3.38 -17.62
N ALA A 140 3.21 4.69 -17.39
CA ALA A 140 3.81 5.71 -18.24
C ALA A 140 5.25 5.96 -17.79
N GLN A 141 6.21 5.99 -18.71
CA GLN A 141 7.54 6.51 -18.41
C GLN A 141 7.46 8.00 -18.09
N LYS A 142 8.08 8.40 -16.97
CA LYS A 142 8.22 9.80 -16.56
C LYS A 142 9.65 10.30 -16.62
N LEU A 143 10.61 9.44 -16.31
CA LEU A 143 12.02 9.75 -16.43
C LEU A 143 12.54 9.21 -17.76
N ILE A 144 12.92 10.11 -18.67
CA ILE A 144 13.61 9.75 -19.92
C ILE A 144 15.06 9.44 -19.59
N PHE A 145 15.55 8.30 -20.08
CA PHE A 145 16.95 7.94 -19.91
C PHE A 145 17.81 8.69 -20.92
N SER A 146 18.91 9.29 -20.44
CA SER A 146 19.78 10.11 -21.29
C SER A 146 20.32 9.29 -22.47
N GLY A 147 20.14 9.80 -23.69
CA GLY A 147 20.61 9.16 -24.92
C GLY A 147 19.69 8.07 -25.49
N GLU A 148 18.57 7.76 -24.84
CA GLU A 148 17.63 6.72 -25.28
C GLU A 148 16.28 7.32 -25.73
N PRO A 149 15.61 6.73 -26.74
CA PRO A 149 14.26 7.14 -27.11
C PRO A 149 13.26 6.85 -25.99
N ALA A 150 12.22 7.68 -25.89
CA ALA A 150 11.15 7.46 -24.92
C ALA A 150 10.45 6.12 -25.16
N LEU A 151 10.26 5.35 -24.09
CA LEU A 151 9.58 4.04 -24.05
C LEU A 151 8.07 4.18 -24.23
N GLY A 152 7.51 5.32 -23.82
CA GLY A 152 6.07 5.57 -23.77
C GLY A 152 5.39 4.77 -22.66
N ALA A 153 4.31 4.06 -23.00
CA ALA A 153 3.66 3.13 -22.08
C ALA A 153 4.49 1.85 -21.94
N VAL A 154 4.64 1.37 -20.71
CA VAL A 154 5.48 0.25 -20.31
C VAL A 154 4.65 -0.73 -19.50
N ARG A 155 4.60 -2.00 -19.93
CA ARG A 155 3.83 -3.05 -19.29
C ARG A 155 4.74 -4.05 -18.60
N PHE A 156 4.58 -4.19 -17.29
CA PHE A 156 5.24 -5.19 -16.46
C PHE A 156 4.38 -6.45 -16.43
N LEU A 157 4.92 -7.56 -16.92
CA LEU A 157 4.21 -8.84 -17.03
C LEU A 157 4.58 -9.76 -15.86
N ALA A 158 3.64 -10.62 -15.45
CA ALA A 158 3.83 -11.55 -14.33
C ALA A 158 5.00 -12.54 -14.49
N ASN A 159 5.49 -12.74 -15.73
CA ASN A 159 6.62 -13.61 -16.03
C ASN A 159 7.99 -12.91 -15.93
N GLY A 160 8.05 -11.72 -15.33
CA GLY A 160 9.30 -10.95 -15.20
C GLY A 160 9.70 -10.18 -16.47
N LYS A 161 8.90 -10.19 -17.54
CA LYS A 161 9.18 -9.41 -18.77
C LYS A 161 8.56 -8.02 -18.71
N ILE A 162 9.16 -7.10 -19.44
CA ILE A 162 8.67 -5.75 -19.67
C ILE A 162 8.52 -5.52 -21.18
N LEU A 163 7.39 -4.94 -21.59
CA LEU A 163 7.13 -4.51 -22.96
C LEU A 163 6.88 -3.01 -22.98
N SER A 164 7.46 -2.28 -23.93
CA SER A 164 7.14 -0.85 -24.11
C SER A 164 6.49 -0.57 -25.46
N SER A 165 5.71 0.52 -25.52
CA SER A 165 4.96 0.93 -26.72
C SER A 165 5.87 1.31 -27.90
N ASN A 166 7.12 1.69 -27.63
CA ASN A 166 8.13 1.94 -28.68
C ASN A 166 8.84 0.65 -29.17
N GLY A 167 8.39 -0.54 -28.75
CA GLY A 167 8.98 -1.83 -29.13
C GLY A 167 10.17 -2.27 -28.25
N GLY A 168 10.62 -1.43 -27.32
CA GLY A 168 11.61 -1.80 -26.32
C GLY A 168 11.14 -2.95 -25.42
N THR A 169 12.10 -3.71 -24.91
CA THR A 169 11.83 -4.82 -23.99
C THR A 169 12.78 -4.78 -22.81
N GLY A 170 12.39 -5.43 -21.74
CA GLY A 170 13.18 -5.48 -20.52
C GLY A 170 12.76 -6.63 -19.60
N THR A 171 13.36 -6.65 -18.42
CA THR A 171 13.05 -7.62 -17.38
C THR A 171 12.94 -6.95 -16.01
N TRP A 172 12.22 -7.60 -15.12
CA TRP A 172 12.15 -7.22 -13.71
C TRP A 172 12.22 -8.45 -12.82
N ALA A 173 12.71 -8.25 -11.60
CA ALA A 173 12.71 -9.25 -10.53
C ALA A 173 12.50 -8.56 -9.18
N ALA A 174 11.80 -9.22 -8.27
CA ALA A 174 11.74 -8.77 -6.88
C ALA A 174 13.11 -8.94 -6.22
N PHE A 175 13.64 -7.87 -5.65
CA PHE A 175 14.83 -7.90 -4.81
C PHE A 175 14.43 -8.11 -3.34
N ASP A 176 13.46 -7.33 -2.89
CA ASP A 176 12.77 -7.49 -1.61
C ASP A 176 11.28 -7.26 -1.86
N ALA A 177 10.52 -8.35 -2.00
CA ALA A 177 9.10 -8.30 -2.31
C ALA A 177 8.25 -7.71 -1.18
N GLU A 178 8.71 -7.84 0.08
CA GLU A 178 8.00 -7.34 1.25
C GLU A 178 8.06 -5.82 1.29
N SER A 179 9.25 -5.26 1.07
CA SER A 179 9.47 -3.81 0.96
C SER A 179 9.09 -3.23 -0.41
N GLY A 180 8.64 -4.07 -1.35
CA GLY A 180 8.30 -3.66 -2.72
C GLY A 180 9.48 -3.10 -3.50
N ILE A 181 10.68 -3.65 -3.30
CA ILE A 181 11.92 -3.25 -3.98
C ILE A 181 12.20 -4.24 -5.12
N TYR A 182 12.39 -3.70 -6.31
CA TYR A 182 12.55 -4.46 -7.55
C TYR A 182 13.82 -4.05 -8.28
N THR A 183 14.48 -5.02 -8.91
CA THR A 183 15.46 -4.75 -9.95
C THR A 183 14.73 -4.67 -11.28
N VAL A 184 14.93 -3.59 -12.04
CA VAL A 184 14.31 -3.36 -13.35
C VAL A 184 15.39 -3.06 -14.37
N THR A 185 15.38 -3.81 -15.49
CA THR A 185 16.30 -3.60 -16.61
C THR A 185 15.51 -3.33 -17.87
N ILE A 186 15.61 -2.12 -18.44
CA ILE A 186 14.95 -1.74 -19.69
C ILE A 186 15.70 -0.58 -20.36
N GLY A 187 15.78 -0.59 -21.70
CA GLY A 187 16.49 0.45 -22.45
C GLY A 187 17.99 0.50 -22.12
N GLY A 188 18.62 -0.65 -21.85
CA GLY A 188 20.04 -0.72 -21.48
C GLY A 188 20.36 -0.32 -20.03
N HIS A 189 19.39 0.23 -19.29
CA HIS A 189 19.58 0.67 -17.91
C HIS A 189 19.09 -0.36 -16.90
N ARG A 190 19.88 -0.61 -15.87
CA ARG A 190 19.50 -1.40 -14.69
C ARG A 190 19.28 -0.45 -13.51
N MET A 191 18.11 -0.55 -12.87
CA MET A 191 17.69 0.30 -11.76
C MET A 191 17.17 -0.54 -10.60
N THR A 192 17.22 0.03 -9.39
CA THR A 192 16.53 -0.49 -8.22
C THR A 192 15.38 0.45 -7.90
N LEU A 193 14.15 -0.04 -8.08
CA LEU A 193 12.93 0.76 -7.93
C LEU A 193 12.10 0.26 -6.76
N THR A 194 11.54 1.19 -5.99
CA THR A 194 10.54 0.92 -4.96
C THR A 194 9.15 1.17 -5.52
N LEU A 195 8.27 0.18 -5.40
CA LEU A 195 6.87 0.29 -5.77
C LEU A 195 6.09 1.06 -4.72
N GLN A 196 5.57 2.21 -5.11
CA GLN A 196 4.50 2.91 -4.41
C GLN A 196 3.18 2.41 -4.98
N ARG A 197 2.58 1.44 -4.28
CA ARG A 197 1.41 0.70 -4.79
C ARG A 197 0.26 1.63 -5.16
N GLY A 198 -0.33 1.37 -6.32
CA GLY A 198 -1.40 2.19 -6.87
C GLY A 198 -0.94 3.53 -7.47
N ARG A 199 0.37 3.84 -7.42
CA ARG A 199 0.94 5.12 -7.87
C ARG A 199 2.07 4.95 -8.90
N ALA A 200 3.22 4.41 -8.52
CA ALA A 200 4.44 4.55 -9.31
C ALA A 200 5.56 3.58 -8.89
N LEU A 201 6.56 3.44 -9.76
CA LEU A 201 7.88 2.94 -9.44
C LEU A 201 8.85 4.11 -9.31
N VAL A 202 9.49 4.19 -8.16
CA VAL A 202 10.35 5.31 -7.76
C VAL A 202 11.77 4.80 -7.56
N ASP A 203 12.75 5.53 -8.05
CA ASP A 203 14.16 5.19 -7.82
C ASP A 203 14.47 5.23 -6.32
N THR A 204 15.07 4.15 -5.81
CA THR A 204 15.29 4.00 -4.37
C THR A 204 16.32 5.02 -3.84
N ALA A 205 17.28 5.45 -4.66
CA ALA A 205 18.38 6.34 -4.27
C ALA A 205 17.97 7.81 -4.27
N ASN A 206 17.37 8.30 -5.36
CA ASN A 206 17.08 9.73 -5.52
C ASN A 206 15.59 10.11 -5.40
N LYS A 207 14.72 9.11 -5.15
CA LYS A 207 13.27 9.28 -4.95
C LYS A 207 12.52 9.86 -6.15
N GLN A 208 13.11 9.81 -7.35
CA GLN A 208 12.44 10.25 -8.58
C GLN A 208 11.45 9.19 -9.10
N THR A 209 10.29 9.63 -9.57
CA THR A 209 9.34 8.75 -10.24
C THR A 209 9.86 8.38 -11.63
N VAL A 210 10.11 7.08 -11.84
CA VAL A 210 10.59 6.57 -13.14
C VAL A 210 9.42 6.14 -14.00
N PHE A 211 8.48 5.40 -13.40
CA PHE A 211 7.27 4.92 -14.07
C PHE A 211 6.03 5.25 -13.22
N GLU A 212 5.02 5.90 -13.80
CA GLU A 212 3.74 6.19 -13.13
C GLU A 212 2.67 5.18 -13.57
N LEU A 213 1.95 4.57 -12.63
CA LEU A 213 0.91 3.59 -12.92
C LEU A 213 -0.21 4.22 -13.74
N GLN A 214 -0.56 3.57 -14.85
CA GLN A 214 -1.72 3.91 -15.66
C GLN A 214 -2.91 3.07 -15.18
N ARG A 215 -4.02 3.76 -14.86
CA ARG A 215 -5.30 3.14 -14.50
C ARG A 215 -6.20 3.02 -15.72
#